data_AF-F4PX05-F1
#
_entry.id   AF-F4PX05-F1
#
_cell.length_a   1.000
_cell.length_b   1.000
_cell.length_c   1.000
_cell.angle_alpha   90.00
_cell.angle_beta   90.00
_cell.angle_gamma   90.00
#
_symmetry.space_group_name_H-M   'P 1'
#
loop_
_entity.id
_entity.type
_entity.pdbx_description
1 polymer ?
#
loop_
_entity_poly.entity_id
_entity_poly.type
_entity_poly.pdbx_seq_one_letter_code
_entity_poly.pdbx_strand_id
1 'polypeptide(L)'
;MFDKEEDNIRQIEILLQQVGVGFKDKLAKLEIEKEKFAKVKNVVDLSLITDPIKLEVGGKIFKTSKETLTKIKGSYFDVMLSGQCQIDPFKLFIDRDGKHFRHILNYLRTMDYSVIPKQFREEIDRELEFYNLRSLSTLIDHQKFQIIKDWIGIPEKKFELIHRGTRDGFSSRAFHDACNGKGETVTLVKSSDGNVFGGYNSQSWNSDNNTRDVDSKFIALSSSPRAHMYPHPSSIR
;
A
#
# COMPACT_ATOMS: atom_id res chain seq x y z
N MET A 1 18.06 -23.90 -63.21
CA MET A 1 16.64 -23.52 -63.05
C MET A 1 16.26 -23.53 -61.57
N PHE A 2 16.66 -24.56 -60.81
CA PHE A 2 16.47 -24.69 -59.36
C PHE A 2 17.09 -23.56 -58.49
N ASP A 3 18.29 -23.06 -58.80
CA ASP A 3 18.94 -22.00 -57.99
C ASP A 3 18.16 -20.67 -57.92
N LYS A 4 17.46 -20.31 -59.01
CA LYS A 4 16.64 -19.09 -59.04
C LYS A 4 15.39 -19.21 -58.18
N GLU A 5 14.84 -20.43 -58.05
CA GLU A 5 13.67 -20.68 -57.20
C GLU A 5 14.07 -20.67 -55.72
N GLU A 6 15.22 -21.25 -55.35
CA GLU A 6 15.74 -21.16 -53.98
C GLU A 6 16.03 -19.72 -53.55
N ASP A 7 16.65 -18.91 -54.41
CA ASP A 7 16.89 -17.49 -54.11
C ASP A 7 15.58 -16.70 -53.94
N ASN A 8 14.57 -16.98 -54.77
CA ASN A 8 13.24 -16.37 -54.62
C ASN A 8 12.57 -16.77 -53.29
N ILE A 9 12.68 -18.04 -52.88
CA ILE A 9 12.13 -18.51 -51.61
C ILE A 9 12.82 -17.81 -50.43
N ARG A 10 14.16 -17.71 -50.43
CA ARG A 10 14.92 -16.98 -49.40
C ARG A 10 14.52 -15.50 -49.34
N GLN A 11 14.33 -14.86 -50.48
CA GLN A 11 13.89 -13.45 -50.54
C GLN A 11 12.49 -13.28 -49.91
N ILE A 12 11.57 -14.22 -50.17
CA ILE A 12 10.23 -14.24 -49.57
C ILE A 12 10.30 -14.43 -48.06
N GLU A 13 11.14 -15.35 -47.55
CA GLU A 13 11.31 -15.56 -46.11
C GLU A 13 11.82 -14.31 -45.39
N ILE A 14 12.79 -13.62 -45.97
CA ILE A 14 13.31 -12.35 -45.42
C ILE A 14 12.22 -11.29 -45.38
N LEU A 15 11.44 -11.15 -46.46
CA LEU A 15 10.33 -10.21 -46.52
C LEU A 15 9.26 -10.54 -45.47
N LEU A 16 8.91 -11.82 -45.29
CA LEU A 16 7.96 -12.27 -44.27
C LEU A 16 8.47 -11.96 -42.86
N GLN A 17 9.76 -12.15 -42.59
CA GLN A 17 10.36 -11.77 -41.30
C GLN A 17 10.29 -10.25 -41.07
N GLN A 18 10.65 -9.44 -42.05
CA GLN A 18 10.62 -7.97 -41.95
C GLN A 18 9.20 -7.46 -41.69
N VAL A 19 8.21 -8.01 -42.41
CA VAL A 19 6.79 -7.72 -42.18
C VAL A 19 6.38 -8.11 -40.77
N GLY A 20 6.77 -9.30 -40.30
CA GLY A 20 6.48 -9.77 -38.94
C GLY A 20 7.06 -8.87 -37.85
N VAL A 21 8.28 -8.36 -38.04
CA VAL A 21 8.91 -7.38 -37.12
C VAL A 21 8.14 -6.05 -37.14
N GLY A 22 7.80 -5.53 -38.32
CA GLY A 22 7.03 -4.28 -38.43
C GLY A 22 5.67 -4.33 -37.74
N PHE A 23 4.99 -5.48 -37.77
CA PHE A 23 3.75 -5.69 -37.02
C PHE A 23 3.97 -5.69 -35.50
N LYS A 24 5.04 -6.33 -35.01
CA LYS A 24 5.38 -6.34 -33.58
C LYS A 24 5.66 -4.94 -33.05
N ASP A 25 6.42 -4.14 -33.79
CA ASP A 25 6.73 -2.77 -33.40
C ASP A 25 5.48 -1.89 -33.34
N LYS A 26 4.56 -2.07 -34.29
CA LYS A 26 3.29 -1.34 -34.32
C LYS A 26 2.37 -1.76 -33.15
N LEU A 27 2.35 -3.05 -32.81
CA LEU A 27 1.61 -3.56 -31.65
C LEU A 27 2.14 -2.96 -30.35
N ALA A 28 3.46 -2.96 -30.14
CA ALA A 28 4.08 -2.36 -28.96
C ALA A 28 3.78 -0.85 -28.82
N LYS A 29 3.77 -0.11 -29.95
CA LYS A 29 3.38 1.31 -29.94
C LYS A 29 1.92 1.51 -29.52
N LEU A 30 1.01 0.67 -30.01
CA LEU A 30 -0.41 0.73 -29.66
C LEU A 30 -0.65 0.40 -28.18
N GLU A 31 0.10 -0.55 -27.60
CA GLU A 31 0.00 -0.88 -26.18
C GLU A 31 0.41 0.30 -25.29
N ILE A 32 1.52 0.98 -25.63
CA ILE A 32 1.97 2.18 -24.93
C ILE A 32 0.93 3.31 -25.03
N GLU A 33 0.35 3.51 -26.21
CA GLU A 33 -0.68 4.54 -26.43
C GLU A 33 -1.97 4.24 -25.66
N LYS A 34 -2.38 2.96 -25.62
CA LYS A 34 -3.51 2.48 -24.82
C LYS A 34 -3.29 2.75 -23.33
N GLU A 35 -2.10 2.51 -22.80
CA GLU A 35 -1.78 2.82 -21.40
C GLU A 35 -1.84 4.33 -21.11
N LYS A 36 -1.31 5.16 -22.00
CA LYS A 36 -1.40 6.63 -21.88
C LYS A 36 -2.85 7.08 -21.87
N PHE A 37 -3.67 6.55 -22.78
CA PHE A 37 -5.09 6.87 -22.85
C PHE A 37 -5.84 6.44 -21.59
N ALA A 38 -5.54 5.25 -21.05
CA ALA A 38 -6.13 4.77 -19.80
C ALA A 38 -5.83 5.71 -18.62
N LYS A 39 -4.59 6.21 -18.52
CA LYS A 39 -4.22 7.20 -17.49
C LYS A 39 -5.01 8.50 -17.61
N VAL A 40 -5.15 9.03 -18.83
CA VAL A 40 -5.95 10.26 -19.07
C VAL A 40 -7.42 10.02 -18.74
N LYS A 41 -7.98 8.88 -19.16
CA LYS A 41 -9.37 8.51 -18.86
C LYS A 41 -9.62 8.50 -17.35
N ASN A 42 -8.73 7.88 -16.56
CA ASN A 42 -8.89 7.82 -15.10
C ASN A 42 -8.88 9.22 -14.46
N VAL A 43 -8.06 10.15 -14.96
CA VAL A 43 -8.07 11.54 -14.48
C VAL A 43 -9.41 12.22 -14.77
N VAL A 44 -9.96 12.00 -15.96
CA VAL A 44 -11.28 12.52 -16.34
C VAL A 44 -12.38 11.90 -15.48
N ASP A 45 -12.40 10.58 -15.33
CA ASP A 45 -13.40 9.88 -14.51
C ASP A 45 -13.37 10.37 -13.05
N LEU A 46 -12.19 10.52 -12.46
CA LEU A 46 -12.04 11.10 -11.11
C LEU A 46 -12.58 12.53 -10.98
N SER A 47 -12.46 13.33 -12.04
CA SER A 47 -12.97 14.70 -12.07
C SER A 47 -14.50 14.76 -12.13
N LEU A 48 -15.14 13.73 -12.69
CA LEU A 48 -16.59 13.60 -12.76
C LEU A 48 -17.22 13.18 -11.43
N ILE A 49 -16.46 12.52 -10.56
CA ILE A 49 -16.92 12.19 -9.21
C ILE A 49 -17.04 13.50 -8.43
N THR A 50 -18.27 13.87 -8.05
CA THR A 50 -18.58 15.10 -7.32
C THR A 50 -19.15 14.78 -5.95
N ASP A 51 -18.94 15.70 -5.00
CA ASP A 51 -19.53 15.60 -3.67
C ASP A 51 -20.99 16.10 -3.69
N PRO A 52 -21.91 15.48 -2.91
CA PRO A 52 -21.70 14.27 -2.13
C PRO A 52 -21.65 13.01 -3.01
N ILE A 53 -20.64 12.17 -2.77
CA ILE A 53 -20.46 10.87 -3.42
C ILE A 53 -21.57 9.91 -2.98
N LYS A 54 -22.21 9.27 -3.95
CA LYS A 54 -23.08 8.10 -3.73
C LYS A 54 -22.24 6.83 -3.82
N LEU A 55 -22.22 6.05 -2.75
CA LEU A 55 -21.47 4.81 -2.63
C LEU A 55 -22.41 3.65 -2.31
N GLU A 56 -22.46 2.64 -3.16
CA GLU A 56 -23.25 1.44 -2.94
C GLU A 56 -22.38 0.33 -2.33
N VAL A 57 -22.74 -0.18 -1.15
CA VAL A 57 -22.00 -1.22 -0.43
C VAL A 57 -22.97 -2.36 -0.10
N GLY A 58 -22.83 -3.50 -0.78
CA GLY A 58 -23.67 -4.68 -0.54
C GLY A 58 -25.17 -4.40 -0.69
N GLY A 59 -25.54 -3.61 -1.70
CA GLY A 59 -26.92 -3.21 -1.96
C GLY A 59 -27.45 -2.05 -1.08
N LYS A 60 -26.62 -1.47 -0.20
CA LYS A 60 -26.98 -0.29 0.58
C LYS A 60 -26.30 0.97 0.05
N ILE A 61 -27.07 2.05 -0.11
CA ILE A 61 -26.55 3.32 -0.63
C ILE A 61 -26.18 4.24 0.54
N PHE A 62 -24.94 4.72 0.52
CA PHE A 62 -24.41 5.72 1.43
C PHE A 62 -24.05 7.00 0.69
N LYS A 63 -24.11 8.13 1.39
CA LYS A 63 -23.64 9.44 0.89
C LYS A 63 -22.54 9.98 1.77
N THR A 64 -21.45 10.44 1.15
CA THR A 64 -20.26 10.94 1.86
C THR A 64 -19.45 11.91 0.98
N SER A 65 -18.31 12.40 1.43
CA SER A 65 -17.41 13.29 0.67
C SER A 65 -16.11 12.59 0.27
N LYS A 66 -15.43 13.10 -0.77
CA LYS A 66 -14.04 12.73 -1.11
C LYS A 66 -13.13 12.86 0.10
N GLU A 67 -13.27 13.93 0.88
CA GLU A 67 -12.45 14.15 2.08
C GLU A 67 -12.61 13.03 3.10
N THR A 68 -13.85 12.57 3.35
CA THR A 68 -14.11 11.48 4.31
C THR A 68 -13.49 10.17 3.83
N LEU A 69 -13.66 9.83 2.55
CA LEU A 69 -13.15 8.58 1.98
C LEU A 69 -11.62 8.57 1.86
N THR A 70 -11.00 9.73 1.62
CA THR A 70 -9.54 9.87 1.47
C THR A 70 -8.83 10.28 2.77
N LYS A 71 -9.54 10.24 3.91
CA LYS A 71 -9.00 10.64 5.23
C LYS A 71 -7.79 9.82 5.64
N ILE A 72 -7.80 8.53 5.32
CA ILE A 72 -6.69 7.61 5.53
C ILE A 72 -6.04 7.29 4.18
N LYS A 73 -4.82 7.80 3.98
CA LYS A 73 -4.07 7.58 2.75
C LYS A 73 -3.66 6.11 2.58
N GLY A 74 -3.67 5.58 1.37
CA GLY A 74 -3.39 4.17 1.10
C GLY A 74 -4.45 3.18 1.61
N SER A 75 -5.57 3.66 2.15
CA SER A 75 -6.74 2.83 2.40
C SER A 75 -7.40 2.42 1.09
N TYR A 76 -8.29 1.42 1.14
CA TYR A 76 -9.06 0.98 -0.02
C TYR A 76 -9.75 2.14 -0.74
N PHE A 77 -10.38 3.06 0.00
CA PHE A 77 -11.11 4.18 -0.58
C PHE A 77 -10.19 5.26 -1.17
N ASP A 78 -9.04 5.50 -0.55
CA ASP A 78 -8.04 6.41 -1.09
C ASP A 78 -7.46 5.89 -2.40
N VAL A 79 -7.16 4.58 -2.48
CA VAL A 79 -6.73 3.92 -3.72
C VAL A 79 -7.84 3.97 -4.77
N MET A 80 -9.08 3.66 -4.39
CA MET A 80 -10.25 3.75 -5.29
C MET A 80 -10.40 5.15 -5.90
N LEU A 81 -10.13 6.20 -5.13
CA LEU A 81 -10.22 7.61 -5.57
C LEU A 81 -8.86 8.21 -6.01
N SER A 82 -7.81 7.39 -6.18
CA SER A 82 -6.49 7.84 -6.61
C SER A 82 -6.28 7.82 -8.12
N GLY A 83 -7.18 7.16 -8.87
CA GLY A 83 -7.07 7.01 -10.34
C GLY A 83 -6.18 5.84 -10.76
N GLN A 84 -5.73 5.03 -9.80
CA GLN A 84 -5.00 3.78 -10.04
C GLN A 84 -5.94 2.63 -10.46
N CYS A 85 -7.24 2.76 -10.20
CA CYS A 85 -8.25 1.78 -10.58
C CYS A 85 -9.18 2.36 -11.64
N GLN A 86 -9.64 1.51 -12.56
CA GLN A 86 -10.76 1.86 -13.43
C GLN A 86 -12.04 1.84 -12.61
N ILE A 87 -12.74 2.97 -12.57
CA ILE A 87 -13.98 3.14 -11.82
C ILE A 87 -15.04 3.76 -12.72
N ASP A 88 -16.30 3.41 -12.50
CA ASP A 88 -17.42 4.13 -13.10
C ASP A 88 -17.73 5.35 -12.21
N PRO A 89 -17.52 6.59 -12.68
CA PRO A 89 -17.73 7.77 -11.87
C PRO A 89 -19.21 7.98 -11.47
N PHE A 90 -20.14 7.35 -12.18
CA PHE A 90 -21.58 7.44 -11.91
C PHE A 90 -22.10 6.30 -11.04
N LYS A 91 -21.33 5.22 -10.88
CA LYS A 91 -21.70 4.03 -10.11
C LYS A 91 -20.52 3.47 -9.32
N LEU A 92 -20.29 4.04 -8.13
CA LEU A 92 -19.31 3.50 -7.19
C LEU A 92 -19.96 2.38 -6.37
N PHE A 93 -19.57 1.15 -6.67
CA PHE A 93 -20.06 -0.07 -6.02
C PHE A 93 -18.93 -0.82 -5.32
N ILE A 94 -19.22 -1.31 -4.12
CA ILE A 94 -18.34 -2.15 -3.31
C ILE A 94 -19.08 -3.44 -2.99
N ASP A 95 -18.52 -4.55 -3.44
CA ASP A 95 -19.04 -5.89 -3.17
C ASP A 95 -18.64 -6.39 -1.78
N ARG A 96 -19.20 -5.76 -0.75
CA ARG A 96 -18.98 -6.06 0.68
C ARG A 96 -20.28 -5.92 1.46
N ASP A 97 -20.32 -6.44 2.68
CA ASP A 97 -21.50 -6.31 3.53
C ASP A 97 -21.71 -4.86 4.00
N GLY A 98 -22.78 -4.23 3.51
CA GLY A 98 -23.19 -2.89 3.92
C GLY A 98 -23.79 -2.81 5.34
N LYS A 99 -24.02 -3.93 6.04
CA LYS A 99 -24.65 -3.98 7.38
C LYS A 99 -24.07 -2.98 8.36
N HIS A 100 -22.74 -2.95 8.50
CA HIS A 100 -22.05 -2.11 9.48
C HIS A 100 -21.30 -0.92 8.89
N PHE A 101 -21.42 -0.70 7.58
CA PHE A 101 -20.66 0.34 6.87
C PHE A 101 -20.90 1.76 7.42
N ARG A 102 -22.07 2.03 8.00
CA ARG A 102 -22.34 3.30 8.71
C ARG A 102 -21.33 3.59 9.82
N HIS A 103 -20.92 2.58 10.58
CA HIS A 103 -19.95 2.74 11.67
C HIS A 103 -18.55 3.03 11.13
N ILE A 104 -18.20 2.41 9.99
CA ILE A 104 -16.94 2.67 9.28
C ILE A 104 -16.92 4.11 8.76
N LEU A 105 -18.01 4.60 8.16
CA LEU A 105 -18.11 6.00 7.73
C LEU A 105 -18.03 6.97 8.91
N ASN A 106 -18.66 6.67 10.04
CA ASN A 106 -18.56 7.52 11.23
C ASN A 106 -17.13 7.55 11.78
N TYR A 107 -16.45 6.40 11.82
CA TYR A 107 -15.03 6.34 12.14
C TYR A 107 -14.19 7.20 11.18
N LEU A 108 -14.43 7.13 9.87
CA LEU A 108 -13.71 7.98 8.89
C LEU A 108 -13.99 9.48 9.06
N ARG A 109 -15.19 9.86 9.52
CA ARG A 109 -15.58 11.27 9.76
C ARG A 109 -14.92 11.84 11.01
N THR A 110 -14.92 11.07 12.10
CA THR A 110 -14.44 11.54 13.42
C THR A 110 -12.99 11.16 13.70
N MET A 111 -12.46 10.17 12.99
CA MET A 111 -11.21 9.47 13.31
C MET A 111 -11.18 8.89 14.73
N ASP A 112 -12.36 8.60 15.30
CA ASP A 112 -12.53 8.07 16.64
C ASP A 112 -13.15 6.67 16.60
N TYR A 113 -12.36 5.66 16.98
CA TYR A 113 -12.81 4.27 17.06
C TYR A 113 -13.81 4.02 18.21
N SER A 114 -13.87 4.91 19.21
CA SER A 114 -14.78 4.78 20.35
C SER A 114 -16.27 4.80 19.95
N VAL A 115 -16.58 5.42 18.80
CA VAL A 115 -17.93 5.49 18.22
C VAL A 115 -18.47 4.13 17.75
N ILE A 116 -17.61 3.11 17.67
CA ILE A 116 -17.98 1.75 17.26
C ILE A 116 -18.56 0.99 18.47
N PRO A 117 -19.85 0.56 18.41
CA PRO A 117 -20.47 -0.20 19.48
C PRO A 117 -19.73 -1.50 19.78
N LYS A 118 -19.45 -1.76 21.06
CA LYS A 118 -18.67 -2.93 21.51
C LYS A 118 -19.19 -4.26 20.96
N GLN A 119 -20.51 -4.42 20.91
CA GLN A 119 -21.19 -5.63 20.42
C GLN A 119 -20.93 -5.97 18.94
N PHE A 120 -20.49 -5.01 18.12
CA PHE A 120 -20.25 -5.21 16.68
C PHE A 120 -18.76 -5.12 16.31
N ARG A 121 -17.86 -4.98 17.28
CA ARG A 121 -16.44 -4.72 17.02
C ARG A 121 -15.77 -5.81 16.21
N GLU A 122 -16.07 -7.09 16.46
CA GLU A 122 -15.45 -8.19 15.71
C GLU A 122 -15.85 -8.18 14.23
N GLU A 123 -17.14 -7.98 13.93
CA GLU A 123 -17.63 -7.85 12.56
C GLU A 123 -17.05 -6.62 11.87
N ILE A 124 -16.98 -5.49 12.57
CA ILE A 124 -16.46 -4.22 12.03
C ILE A 124 -14.94 -4.28 11.85
N ASP A 125 -14.20 -4.91 12.75
CA ASP A 125 -12.75 -5.02 12.65
C ASP A 125 -12.33 -5.82 11.41
N ARG A 126 -13.09 -6.85 11.03
CA ARG A 126 -12.88 -7.58 9.77
C ARG A 126 -13.06 -6.68 8.55
N GLU A 127 -14.06 -5.80 8.58
CA GLU A 127 -14.25 -4.82 7.50
C GLU A 127 -13.17 -3.74 7.50
N LEU A 128 -12.75 -3.25 8.67
CA LEU A 128 -11.65 -2.27 8.77
C LEU A 128 -10.33 -2.84 8.26
N GLU A 129 -10.08 -4.14 8.46
CA GLU A 129 -8.94 -4.84 7.86
C GLU A 129 -9.08 -4.92 6.34
N PHE A 130 -10.24 -5.32 5.82
CA PHE A 130 -10.51 -5.35 4.38
C PHE A 130 -10.30 -3.99 3.71
N TYR A 131 -10.85 -2.92 4.29
CA TYR A 131 -10.72 -1.57 3.75
C TYR A 131 -9.34 -0.94 4.02
N ASN A 132 -8.42 -1.66 4.67
CA ASN A 132 -7.11 -1.17 5.09
C ASN A 132 -7.22 0.15 5.88
N LEU A 133 -8.15 0.21 6.83
CA LEU A 133 -8.44 1.37 7.68
C LEU A 133 -7.83 1.27 9.08
N ARG A 134 -7.33 0.09 9.44
CA ARG A 134 -6.66 -0.14 10.71
C ARG A 134 -5.20 0.30 10.57
N SER A 135 -4.86 1.46 11.15
CA SER A 135 -3.45 1.79 11.30
C SER A 135 -2.84 0.85 12.32
N LEU A 136 -1.83 0.07 11.90
CA LEU A 136 -1.06 -0.79 12.80
C LEU A 136 -0.21 0.03 13.79
N SER A 137 -0.02 1.32 13.51
CA SER A 137 0.78 2.24 14.31
C SER A 137 0.03 3.52 14.62
N THR A 138 0.18 4.01 15.84
CA THR A 138 -0.22 5.37 16.23
C THR A 138 0.88 6.39 15.95
N LEU A 139 2.06 5.95 15.51
CA LEU A 139 3.24 6.79 15.28
C LEU A 139 3.39 7.23 13.83
N ILE A 140 2.90 6.41 12.89
CA ILE A 140 3.01 6.64 11.46
C ILE A 140 1.66 6.39 10.79
N ASP A 141 1.42 7.11 9.71
CA ASP A 141 0.30 6.86 8.83
C ASP A 141 0.60 5.69 7.88
N HIS A 142 -0.42 5.30 7.11
CA HIS A 142 -0.34 4.23 6.13
C HIS A 142 0.65 4.53 4.98
N GLN A 143 0.85 5.78 4.55
CA GLN A 143 1.82 6.11 3.50
C GLN A 143 3.25 5.84 3.97
N LYS A 144 3.60 6.32 5.16
CA LYS A 144 4.88 6.04 5.81
C LYS A 144 5.07 4.53 6.04
N PHE A 145 3.98 3.82 6.34
CA PHE A 145 4.03 2.37 6.48
C PHE A 145 4.31 1.65 5.15
N GLN A 146 3.74 2.10 4.03
CA GLN A 146 4.10 1.57 2.70
C GLN A 146 5.58 1.80 2.39
N ILE A 147 6.10 3.00 2.66
CA ILE A 147 7.53 3.32 2.48
C ILE A 147 8.40 2.35 3.27
N ILE A 148 8.03 2.03 4.51
CA ILE A 148 8.76 1.05 5.34
C ILE A 148 8.74 -0.33 4.68
N LYS A 149 7.57 -0.79 4.20
CA LYS A 149 7.46 -2.12 3.58
C LYS A 149 8.29 -2.24 2.31
N ASP A 150 8.28 -1.20 1.47
CA ASP A 150 9.09 -1.14 0.26
C ASP A 150 10.58 -1.11 0.59
N TRP A 151 10.97 -0.31 1.60
CA TRP A 151 12.36 -0.18 2.03
C TRP A 151 12.95 -1.46 2.64
N ILE A 152 12.15 -2.26 3.33
CA ILE A 152 12.57 -3.57 3.84
C ILE A 152 12.60 -4.62 2.72
N GLY A 153 11.85 -4.41 1.63
CA GLY A 153 11.70 -5.36 0.53
C GLY A 153 10.67 -6.45 0.80
N ILE A 154 9.65 -6.17 1.63
CA ILE A 154 8.59 -7.12 2.00
C ILE A 154 7.16 -6.53 1.82
N PRO A 155 6.80 -6.04 0.62
CA PRO A 155 5.53 -5.33 0.38
C PRO A 155 4.28 -6.15 0.76
N GLU A 156 4.36 -7.47 0.58
CA GLU A 156 3.26 -8.42 0.77
C GLU A 156 3.18 -9.05 2.18
N LYS A 157 4.17 -8.82 3.06
CA LYS A 157 4.12 -9.40 4.41
C LYS A 157 3.04 -8.74 5.25
N LYS A 158 2.29 -9.57 5.99
CA LYS A 158 1.41 -9.11 7.06
C LYS A 158 2.24 -8.73 8.28
N PHE A 159 1.87 -7.61 8.90
CA PHE A 159 2.51 -7.12 10.12
C PHE A 159 1.55 -7.24 11.29
N GLU A 160 2.11 -7.63 12.44
CA GLU A 160 1.39 -7.73 13.70
C GLU A 160 2.03 -6.81 14.75
N LEU A 161 1.21 -6.05 15.47
CA LEU A 161 1.70 -5.20 16.56
C LEU A 161 1.94 -6.03 17.82
N ILE A 162 3.17 -6.52 17.98
CA ILE A 162 3.57 -7.36 19.12
C ILE A 162 3.91 -6.55 20.39
N HIS A 163 4.30 -5.29 20.27
CA HIS A 163 4.63 -4.43 21.41
C HIS A 163 4.34 -2.95 21.14
N ARG A 164 3.79 -2.24 22.12
CA ARG A 164 3.59 -0.78 22.09
C ARG A 164 3.84 -0.20 23.48
N GLY A 165 4.83 0.68 23.63
CA GLY A 165 5.21 1.23 24.94
C GLY A 165 4.08 1.87 25.74
N THR A 166 3.13 2.55 25.09
CA THR A 166 1.95 3.13 25.75
C THR A 166 0.90 2.11 26.22
N ARG A 167 0.96 0.86 25.72
CA ARG A 167 0.08 -0.26 26.11
C ARG A 167 0.79 -1.22 27.07
N ASP A 168 2.04 -1.54 26.76
CA ASP A 168 2.80 -2.67 27.33
C ASP A 168 3.94 -2.21 28.25
N GLY A 169 4.23 -0.90 28.30
CA GLY A 169 5.31 -0.31 29.10
C GLY A 169 6.59 -0.06 28.29
N PHE A 170 7.38 0.92 28.72
CA PHE A 170 8.61 1.37 28.04
C PHE A 170 9.89 0.69 28.56
N SER A 171 9.79 -0.32 29.43
CA SER A 171 10.96 -0.98 29.98
C SER A 171 11.59 -1.94 28.96
N SER A 172 12.92 -2.07 28.99
CA SER A 172 13.64 -3.07 28.18
C SER A 172 13.10 -4.48 28.43
N ARG A 173 12.75 -4.79 29.69
CA ARG A 173 12.12 -6.07 30.06
C ARG A 173 10.79 -6.31 29.33
N ALA A 174 9.88 -5.34 29.34
CA ALA A 174 8.59 -5.47 28.65
C ALA A 174 8.76 -5.65 27.14
N PHE A 175 9.77 -4.99 26.55
CA PHE A 175 10.11 -5.18 25.15
C PHE A 175 10.61 -6.60 24.87
N HIS A 176 11.57 -7.09 25.65
CA HIS A 176 12.11 -8.45 25.47
C HIS A 176 11.08 -9.54 25.74
N ASP A 177 10.21 -9.38 26.73
CA ASP A 177 9.12 -10.31 27.03
C ASP A 177 8.16 -10.45 25.84
N ALA A 178 7.95 -9.39 25.07
CA ALA A 178 7.08 -9.39 23.89
C ALA A 178 7.78 -9.81 22.59
N CYS A 179 9.03 -9.37 22.38
CA CYS A 179 9.71 -9.43 21.09
C CYS A 179 10.69 -10.60 20.95
N ASN A 180 11.14 -11.21 22.06
CA ASN A 180 12.06 -12.35 21.98
C ASN A 180 11.39 -13.55 21.29
N GLY A 181 12.14 -14.23 20.42
CA GLY A 181 11.67 -15.40 19.68
C GLY A 181 10.65 -15.11 18.57
N LYS A 182 10.37 -13.85 18.23
CA LYS A 182 9.32 -13.48 17.25
C LYS A 182 9.80 -13.43 15.79
N GLY A 183 11.11 -13.59 15.57
CA GLY A 183 11.70 -13.47 14.24
C GLY A 183 11.85 -12.02 13.80
N GLU A 184 11.64 -11.75 12.52
CA GLU A 184 11.81 -10.42 11.92
C GLU A 184 10.91 -9.37 12.58
N THR A 185 11.46 -8.18 12.84
CA THR A 185 10.72 -7.10 13.51
C THR A 185 11.04 -5.74 12.93
N VAL A 186 10.04 -4.85 12.94
CA VAL A 186 10.21 -3.41 12.74
C VAL A 186 9.91 -2.72 14.05
N THR A 187 10.89 -1.99 14.57
CA THR A 187 10.75 -1.20 15.78
C THR A 187 10.64 0.27 15.40
N LEU A 188 9.60 0.96 15.89
CA LEU A 188 9.40 2.39 15.71
C LEU A 188 9.34 3.09 17.07
N VAL A 189 10.06 4.19 17.19
CA VAL A 189 10.16 5.03 18.38
C VAL A 189 9.86 6.47 17.99
N LYS A 190 9.04 7.15 18.79
CA LYS A 190 8.75 8.57 18.64
C LYS A 190 9.44 9.35 19.75
N SER A 191 10.29 10.31 19.41
CA SER A 191 10.91 11.23 20.37
C SER A 191 9.94 12.32 20.81
N SER A 192 10.31 13.00 21.90
CA SER A 192 9.53 14.10 22.49
C SER A 192 9.36 15.30 21.57
N ASP A 193 10.28 15.51 20.63
CA ASP A 193 10.20 16.55 19.59
C ASP A 193 9.29 16.15 18.40
N GLY A 194 8.68 14.96 18.45
CA GLY A 194 7.73 14.47 17.46
C GLY A 194 8.33 13.72 16.28
N ASN A 195 9.66 13.55 16.22
CA ASN A 195 10.31 12.75 15.19
C ASN A 195 10.11 11.25 15.44
N VAL A 196 10.06 10.47 14.36
CA VAL A 196 9.92 9.01 14.42
C VAL A 196 11.16 8.37 13.82
N PHE A 197 11.75 7.41 14.50
CA PHE A 197 12.90 6.65 14.02
C PHE A 197 12.76 5.19 14.42
N GLY A 198 13.61 4.33 13.90
CA GLY A 198 13.47 2.92 14.09
C GLY A 198 14.47 2.09 13.32
N GLY A 199 14.19 0.80 13.27
CA GLY A 199 14.99 -0.14 12.51
C GLY A 199 14.20 -1.40 12.20
N TYR A 200 14.66 -2.09 11.17
CA TYR A 200 14.25 -3.43 10.83
C TYR A 200 15.36 -4.39 11.27
N ASN A 201 14.96 -5.44 11.98
CA ASN A 201 15.82 -6.55 12.33
C ASN A 201 15.32 -7.81 11.60
N SER A 202 16.16 -8.39 10.75
CA SER A 202 15.85 -9.63 10.00
C SER A 202 15.94 -10.90 10.86
N GLN A 203 16.40 -10.79 12.10
CA GLN A 203 16.48 -11.89 13.05
C GLN A 203 15.58 -11.67 14.26
N SER A 204 15.38 -12.74 15.03
CA SER A 204 14.73 -12.66 16.32
C SER A 204 15.54 -11.84 17.33
N TRP A 205 14.85 -11.04 18.15
CA TRP A 205 15.41 -10.53 19.39
C TRP A 205 15.69 -11.68 20.36
N ASN A 206 16.78 -11.54 21.11
CA ASN A 206 17.24 -12.46 22.14
C ASN A 206 17.79 -11.65 23.32
N SER A 207 17.89 -12.27 24.49
CA SER A 207 18.53 -11.69 25.68
C SER A 207 20.00 -12.12 25.83
N ASP A 208 20.54 -12.81 24.83
CA ASP A 208 21.92 -13.31 24.85
C ASP A 208 22.87 -12.18 24.43
N ASN A 209 23.99 -12.01 25.13
CA ASN A 209 24.99 -10.96 24.86
C ASN A 209 25.82 -11.20 23.57
N ASN A 210 25.35 -12.04 22.65
CA ASN A 210 26.07 -12.37 21.44
C ASN A 210 25.66 -11.44 20.28
N THR A 211 26.63 -10.75 19.71
CA THR A 211 26.47 -10.02 18.45
C THR A 211 26.29 -11.03 17.31
N ARG A 212 25.25 -10.84 16.49
CA ARG A 212 25.02 -11.62 15.28
C ARG A 212 25.14 -10.71 14.08
N ASP A 213 25.75 -11.21 13.01
CA ASP A 213 25.72 -10.53 11.72
C ASP A 213 24.31 -10.68 11.13
N VAL A 214 23.64 -9.56 10.89
CA VAL A 214 22.24 -9.50 10.53
C VAL A 214 22.02 -8.44 9.47
N ASP A 215 21.13 -8.70 8.50
CA ASP A 215 20.65 -7.65 7.59
C ASP A 215 19.68 -6.75 8.38
N SER A 216 20.27 -5.89 9.23
CA SER A 216 19.56 -4.85 9.96
C SER A 216 19.64 -3.54 9.19
N LYS A 217 18.50 -2.87 9.10
CA LYS A 217 18.37 -1.60 8.39
C LYS A 217 17.85 -0.54 9.38
N PHE A 218 18.27 0.72 9.22
CA PHE A 218 17.83 1.84 10.06
C PHE A 218 16.94 2.83 9.30
N ILE A 219 15.86 3.30 9.93
CA ILE A 219 14.95 4.28 9.33
C ILE A 219 14.75 5.48 10.25
N ALA A 220 14.77 6.67 9.65
CA ALA A 220 14.35 7.92 10.30
C ALA A 220 13.26 8.57 9.43
N LEU A 221 12.12 8.87 10.04
CA LEU A 221 10.96 9.52 9.46
C LEU A 221 10.79 10.88 10.12
N SER A 222 11.16 11.95 9.41
CA SER A 222 10.98 13.30 9.93
C SER A 222 9.51 13.70 9.99
N SER A 223 9.22 14.59 10.92
CA SER A 223 7.98 15.35 11.01
C SER A 223 7.92 16.53 10.02
N SER A 224 9.05 16.92 9.41
CA SER A 224 9.12 17.99 8.42
C SER A 224 8.88 17.48 6.99
N PRO A 225 8.04 18.15 6.16
CA PRO A 225 7.82 17.83 4.74
C PRO A 225 9.06 17.92 3.84
N ARG A 226 10.22 18.32 4.39
CA ARG A 226 11.47 18.58 3.67
C ARG A 226 12.61 17.61 3.98
N ALA A 227 12.39 16.59 4.80
CA ALA A 227 13.46 15.63 5.07
C ALA A 227 13.46 14.49 4.05
N HIS A 228 14.56 14.37 3.32
CA HIS A 228 14.83 13.26 2.43
C HIS A 228 15.09 11.97 3.23
N MET A 229 14.56 10.85 2.72
CA MET A 229 14.94 9.51 3.17
C MET A 229 16.44 9.31 2.91
N TYR A 230 17.21 9.02 3.96
CA TYR A 230 18.56 8.50 3.80
C TYR A 230 18.53 7.00 4.08
N PRO A 231 18.42 6.12 3.06
CA PRO A 231 18.91 4.77 3.21
C PRO A 231 20.41 4.87 3.43
N HIS A 232 20.88 4.65 4.65
CA HIS A 232 22.32 4.53 4.89
C HIS A 232 22.78 3.21 4.25
N PRO A 233 23.68 3.23 3.24
CA PRO A 233 24.31 2.01 2.78
C PRO A 233 25.22 1.52 3.90
N SER A 234 25.02 0.30 4.35
CA SER A 234 25.90 -0.35 5.32
C SER A 234 27.29 -0.55 4.68
N SER A 235 28.26 0.29 5.04
CA SER A 235 29.68 -0.08 5.06
C SER A 235 30.43 0.89 5.98
N ILE A 236 30.56 0.53 7.25
CA ILE A 236 31.65 1.03 8.09
C ILE A 236 32.37 -0.24 8.55
N ARG A 237 33.63 -0.38 8.09
CA ARG A 237 34.57 -1.39 8.58
C ARG A 237 34.94 -1.10 10.02
#